data_AF-A0A5E7W0K3-F1
#
_entry.id   AF-A0A5E7W0K3-F1
#
_cell.length_a   1.000
_cell.length_b   1.000
_cell.length_c   1.000
_cell.angle_alpha   90.00
_cell.angle_beta   90.00
_cell.angle_gamma   90.00
#
_symmetry.space_group_name_H-M   'P 1'
#
loop_
_entity.id
_entity.type
_entity.pdbx_description
1 polymer ?
#
loop_
_entity_poly.entity_id
_entity_poly.type
_entity_poly.pdbx_seq_one_letter_code
_entity_poly.pdbx_strand_id
1 'polypeptide(L)'
;MRLFRSLILLMTLVAPTTFADDLYQIEMILVRQNAVPAIVSRAAPEDWAAGAQPINPDSLRTPSLNAEVEKLTASNEYTVLLHKAWQQTLGEEASKVAISEGKEQFGQFPIEGTLSMKLGRFTDVDADFWVNQIDANGLVTASESMKQESHTKNGQLNFLDNGHLGLLIKITSLTSPAPRPVPDEIPD
;
A
#
# COMPACT_ATOMS: atom_id res chain seq x y z
N MET A 1 5.79 29.30 -61.03
CA MET A 1 6.85 28.91 -60.07
C MET A 1 6.59 29.50 -58.69
N ARG A 2 5.42 29.21 -58.11
CA ARG A 2 5.03 29.58 -56.75
C ARG A 2 4.15 28.44 -56.24
N LEU A 3 4.17 28.18 -54.93
CA LEU A 3 3.29 27.24 -54.21
C LEU A 3 3.79 25.79 -54.03
N PHE A 4 5.05 25.58 -53.66
CA PHE A 4 5.50 24.28 -53.10
C PHE A 4 6.59 24.43 -52.02
N ARG A 5 6.51 25.47 -51.17
CA ARG A 5 7.53 25.69 -50.12
C ARG A 5 7.02 25.77 -48.69
N SER A 6 5.72 25.61 -48.45
CA SER A 6 5.13 25.84 -47.12
C SER A 6 4.55 24.59 -46.44
N LEU A 7 4.66 23.39 -47.01
CA LEU A 7 3.95 22.19 -46.50
C LEU A 7 4.78 21.26 -45.59
N ILE A 8 6.04 21.58 -45.25
CA ILE A 8 6.89 20.70 -44.40
C ILE A 8 6.87 21.14 -42.91
N LEU A 9 6.13 22.21 -42.56
CA LEU A 9 6.13 22.73 -41.18
C LEU A 9 4.81 22.45 -40.46
N LEU A 10 4.40 21.19 -40.38
CA LEU A 10 3.38 20.78 -39.40
C LEU A 10 3.62 19.33 -38.97
N MET A 11 4.82 19.06 -38.45
CA MET A 11 5.04 17.93 -37.54
C MET A 11 4.36 18.28 -36.23
N THR A 12 3.11 17.85 -36.10
CA THR A 12 2.31 17.89 -34.89
C THR A 12 3.08 17.22 -33.77
N LEU A 13 3.58 18.04 -32.84
CA LEU A 13 4.16 17.59 -31.57
C LEU A 13 3.02 17.03 -30.72
N VAL A 14 2.68 15.75 -30.94
CA VAL A 14 1.93 14.97 -29.96
C VAL A 14 2.93 14.65 -28.86
N ALA A 15 3.15 15.60 -27.95
CA ALA A 15 3.86 15.30 -26.73
C ALA A 15 2.97 14.34 -25.94
N PRO A 16 3.40 13.09 -25.66
CA PRO A 16 2.70 12.30 -24.66
C PRO A 16 2.72 13.12 -23.37
N THR A 17 1.56 13.31 -22.76
CA THR A 17 1.47 13.80 -21.39
C THR A 17 2.13 12.73 -20.53
N THR A 18 3.42 12.87 -20.25
CA THR A 18 4.07 12.08 -19.21
C THR A 18 3.48 12.60 -17.90
N PHE A 19 2.62 11.81 -17.27
CA PHE A 19 2.32 12.03 -15.87
C PHE A 19 3.63 11.78 -15.11
N ALA A 20 4.10 12.81 -14.41
CA ALA A 20 5.32 12.67 -13.64
C ALA A 20 5.04 11.71 -12.49
N ASP A 21 5.84 10.66 -12.45
CA ASP A 21 6.01 9.78 -11.32
C ASP A 21 6.31 10.65 -10.07
N ASP A 22 5.35 10.70 -9.13
CA ASP A 22 5.34 11.61 -8.01
C ASP A 22 5.80 10.89 -6.73
N LEU A 23 6.47 11.61 -5.82
CA LEU A 23 6.93 11.02 -4.56
C LEU A 23 5.81 11.02 -3.52
N TYR A 24 5.52 9.85 -2.95
CA TYR A 24 4.53 9.67 -1.90
C TYR A 24 5.14 9.10 -0.63
N GLN A 25 4.57 9.47 0.51
CA GLN A 25 4.72 8.76 1.77
C GLN A 25 3.56 7.79 1.94
N ILE A 26 3.90 6.52 2.11
CA ILE A 26 2.96 5.44 2.36
C ILE A 26 3.17 5.02 3.81
N GLU A 27 2.08 4.94 4.55
CA GLU A 27 2.09 4.42 5.90
C GLU A 27 0.95 3.42 6.07
N MET A 28 1.26 2.27 6.66
CA MET A 28 0.32 1.17 6.83
C MET A 28 0.36 0.58 8.22
N ILE A 29 -0.81 0.12 8.68
CA ILE A 29 -0.99 -0.65 9.91
C ILE A 29 -1.78 -1.91 9.57
N LEU A 30 -1.15 -3.08 9.66
CA LEU A 30 -1.83 -4.37 9.56
C LEU A 30 -2.35 -4.75 10.94
N VAL A 31 -3.63 -5.14 11.00
CA VAL A 31 -4.31 -5.50 12.25
C VAL A 31 -5.02 -6.85 12.13
N ARG A 32 -5.15 -7.54 13.26
CA ARG A 32 -6.10 -8.63 13.47
C ARG A 32 -7.31 -8.11 14.24
N GLN A 33 -8.52 -8.51 13.85
CA GLN A 33 -9.77 -8.23 14.58
C GLN A 33 -10.04 -9.38 15.56
N ASN A 34 -9.90 -9.12 16.86
CA ASN A 34 -9.92 -10.17 17.89
C ASN A 34 -11.29 -10.81 18.10
N ALA A 35 -12.37 -10.09 17.77
CA ALA A 35 -13.74 -10.59 17.85
C ALA A 35 -14.10 -11.54 16.69
N VAL A 36 -13.30 -11.56 15.62
CA VAL A 36 -13.53 -12.41 14.46
C VAL A 36 -12.53 -13.58 14.53
N PRO A 37 -13.01 -14.84 14.57
CA PRO A 37 -12.13 -15.99 14.60
C PRO A 37 -11.16 -15.99 13.41
N ALA A 38 -9.88 -16.26 13.69
CA ALA A 38 -8.86 -16.40 12.65
C ALA A 38 -9.27 -17.50 11.66
N ILE A 39 -9.28 -17.14 10.37
CA ILE A 39 -9.57 -18.10 9.30
C ILE A 39 -8.24 -18.64 8.82
N VAL A 40 -7.91 -19.88 9.23
CA VAL A 40 -6.71 -20.56 8.76
C VAL A 40 -6.85 -20.84 7.27
N SER A 41 -5.88 -20.35 6.53
CA SER A 41 -5.74 -20.37 5.08
C SER A 41 -4.53 -21.22 4.68
N ARG A 42 -4.26 -21.31 3.38
CA ARG A 42 -3.02 -21.91 2.90
C ARG A 42 -1.85 -21.02 3.28
N ALA A 43 -0.72 -21.63 3.63
CA ALA A 43 0.53 -20.91 3.81
C ALA A 43 0.86 -20.09 2.56
N ALA A 44 1.64 -19.02 2.75
CA ALA A 44 2.15 -18.26 1.64
C ALA A 44 2.92 -19.17 0.68
N PRO A 45 2.82 -18.94 -0.64
CA PRO A 45 3.62 -19.67 -1.60
C PRO A 45 5.11 -19.32 -1.40
N GLU A 46 6.02 -20.21 -1.80
CA GLU A 46 7.47 -19.98 -1.66
C GLU A 46 7.93 -18.70 -2.37
N ASP A 47 7.27 -18.35 -3.48
CA ASP A 47 7.49 -17.13 -4.25
C ASP A 47 6.49 -16.01 -3.90
N TRP A 48 6.05 -15.91 -2.64
CA TRP A 48 5.06 -14.93 -2.15
C TRP A 48 5.29 -13.49 -2.61
N ALA A 49 6.54 -13.07 -2.76
CA ALA A 49 6.88 -11.73 -3.23
C ALA A 49 6.43 -11.50 -4.69
N ALA A 50 6.27 -12.57 -5.49
CA ALA A 50 5.76 -12.55 -6.85
C ALA A 50 6.44 -11.48 -7.73
N GLY A 51 7.77 -11.39 -7.63
CA GLY A 51 8.61 -10.41 -8.35
C GLY A 51 8.65 -8.99 -7.75
N ALA A 52 7.87 -8.71 -6.71
CA ALA A 52 7.90 -7.43 -6.01
C ALA A 52 9.25 -7.22 -5.31
N GLN A 53 9.76 -6.00 -5.36
CA GLN A 53 11.00 -5.64 -4.69
C GLN A 53 10.70 -5.28 -3.22
N PRO A 54 11.58 -5.63 -2.27
CA PRO A 54 11.42 -5.19 -0.88
C PRO A 54 11.48 -3.66 -0.80
N ILE A 55 10.88 -3.09 0.25
CA ILE A 55 11.03 -1.67 0.55
C ILE A 55 12.53 -1.33 0.62
N ASN A 56 12.96 -0.32 -0.14
CA ASN A 56 14.33 0.17 -0.07
C ASN A 56 14.59 0.71 1.36
N PRO A 57 15.63 0.22 2.07
CA PRO A 57 15.94 0.69 3.42
C PRO A 57 16.10 2.21 3.53
N ASP A 58 16.65 2.87 2.51
CA ASP A 58 16.84 4.32 2.48
C ASP A 58 15.51 5.10 2.34
N SER A 59 14.46 4.42 1.90
CA SER A 59 13.12 5.00 1.76
C SER A 59 12.24 4.80 2.99
N LEU A 60 12.65 3.97 3.95
CA LEU A 60 11.94 3.80 5.22
C LEU A 60 11.84 5.12 5.98
N ARG A 61 10.70 5.33 6.64
CA ARG A 61 10.42 6.51 7.46
C ARG A 61 9.91 6.10 8.82
N THR A 62 10.06 7.01 9.79
CA THR A 62 9.42 6.86 11.09
C THR A 62 7.90 6.95 10.91
N PRO A 63 7.14 5.94 11.35
CA PRO A 63 5.69 5.99 11.27
C PRO A 63 5.10 7.13 12.11
N SER A 64 4.03 7.75 11.61
CA SER A 64 3.39 8.93 12.18
C SER A 64 2.00 8.66 12.79
N LEU A 65 1.36 7.54 12.44
CA LEU A 65 0.03 7.10 12.91
C LEU A 65 0.07 6.42 14.28
N ASN A 66 0.96 6.86 15.17
CA ASN A 66 1.13 6.24 16.49
C ASN A 66 -0.12 6.41 17.35
N ALA A 67 -0.84 7.53 17.21
CA ALA A 67 -2.10 7.76 17.91
C ALA A 67 -3.20 6.76 17.48
N GLU A 68 -3.23 6.36 16.21
CA GLU A 68 -4.13 5.32 15.72
C GLU A 68 -3.75 3.96 16.28
N VAL A 69 -2.45 3.61 16.31
CA VAL A 69 -1.94 2.38 16.94
C VAL A 69 -2.31 2.30 18.42
N GLU A 70 -2.15 3.41 19.16
CA GLU A 70 -2.52 3.49 20.57
C GLU A 70 -4.02 3.23 20.77
N LYS A 71 -4.89 3.84 19.95
CA LYS A 71 -6.35 3.61 20.00
C LYS A 71 -6.71 2.16 19.68
N LEU A 72 -6.13 1.59 18.62
CA LEU A 72 -6.35 0.20 18.21
C LEU A 72 -5.94 -0.78 19.31
N THR A 73 -4.81 -0.51 19.96
CA THR A 73 -4.31 -1.34 21.07
C THR A 73 -5.17 -1.19 22.31
N ALA A 74 -5.62 0.04 22.63
CA ALA A 74 -6.43 0.32 23.81
C ALA A 74 -7.84 -0.26 23.76
N SER A 75 -8.41 -0.48 22.56
CA SER A 75 -9.77 -1.03 22.44
C SER A 75 -9.86 -2.52 22.82
N ASN A 76 -8.74 -3.26 22.79
CA ASN A 76 -8.68 -4.74 22.85
C ASN A 76 -9.45 -5.46 21.72
N GLU A 77 -10.13 -4.74 20.84
CA GLU A 77 -10.82 -5.30 19.67
C GLU A 77 -9.85 -5.65 18.55
N TYR A 78 -8.67 -5.03 18.55
CA TYR A 78 -7.64 -5.23 17.54
C TYR A 78 -6.31 -5.67 18.16
N THR A 79 -5.53 -6.40 17.39
CA THR A 79 -4.09 -6.60 17.62
C THR A 79 -3.33 -5.99 16.46
N VAL A 80 -2.44 -5.04 16.74
CA VAL A 80 -1.54 -4.46 15.72
C VAL A 80 -0.43 -5.47 15.42
N LEU A 81 -0.36 -5.91 14.17
CA LEU A 81 0.59 -6.92 13.70
C LEU A 81 1.83 -6.29 13.07
N LEU A 82 1.62 -5.21 12.31
CA LEU A 82 2.68 -4.54 11.58
C LEU A 82 2.37 -3.05 11.47
N HIS A 83 3.39 -2.19 11.66
CA HIS A 83 3.30 -0.76 11.39
C HIS A 83 4.55 -0.32 10.62
N LYS A 84 4.39 0.08 9.36
CA LYS A 84 5.50 0.51 8.50
C LYS A 84 5.16 1.81 7.79
N ALA A 85 6.18 2.64 7.62
CA ALA A 85 6.12 3.83 6.78
C ALA A 85 7.34 3.89 5.87
N TRP A 86 7.14 4.29 4.61
CA TRP A 86 8.20 4.48 3.64
C TRP A 86 7.81 5.51 2.59
N GLN A 87 8.78 5.91 1.78
CA GLN A 87 8.54 6.72 0.59
C GLN A 87 8.75 5.91 -0.66
N GLN A 88 7.91 6.13 -1.66
CA GLN A 88 8.13 5.60 -3.00
C GLN A 88 7.49 6.49 -4.04
N THR A 89 8.03 6.38 -5.23
CA THR A 89 7.46 7.01 -6.41
C THR A 89 6.24 6.21 -6.85
N LEU A 90 5.14 6.90 -7.14
CA LEU A 90 3.91 6.33 -7.65
C LEU A 90 3.52 7.06 -8.94
N GLY A 91 2.96 6.32 -9.89
CA GLY A 91 2.53 6.82 -11.20
C GLY A 91 1.27 6.10 -11.67
N GLU A 92 0.94 6.29 -12.95
CA GLU A 92 -0.17 5.57 -13.59
C GLU A 92 0.14 4.08 -13.81
N GLU A 93 1.40 3.67 -13.74
CA GLU A 93 1.80 2.26 -13.72
C GLU A 93 1.78 1.71 -12.30
N ALA A 94 1.38 0.44 -12.16
CA ALA A 94 1.30 -0.19 -10.85
C ALA A 94 2.70 -0.42 -10.27
N SER A 95 2.94 0.12 -9.09
CA SER A 95 4.17 -0.10 -8.31
C SER A 95 3.90 -1.13 -7.21
N LYS A 96 4.61 -2.25 -7.26
CA LYS A 96 4.44 -3.37 -6.34
C LYS A 96 5.63 -3.51 -5.40
N VAL A 97 5.37 -3.58 -4.10
CA VAL A 97 6.38 -3.70 -3.05
C VAL A 97 6.15 -4.95 -2.21
N ALA A 98 7.24 -5.65 -1.87
CA ALA A 98 7.26 -6.75 -0.92
C ALA A 98 7.47 -6.22 0.50
N ILE A 99 6.66 -6.71 1.43
CA ILE A 99 6.66 -6.31 2.83
C ILE A 99 6.79 -7.57 3.67
N SER A 100 7.74 -7.59 4.59
CA SER A 100 7.88 -8.65 5.58
C SER A 100 8.24 -8.11 6.96
N GLU A 101 7.97 -8.92 7.99
CA GLU A 101 8.30 -8.64 9.39
C GLU A 101 8.60 -9.94 10.14
N GLY A 102 9.53 -9.84 11.11
CA GLY A 102 10.01 -10.96 11.88
C GLY A 102 11.20 -11.68 11.25
N LYS A 103 11.63 -12.76 11.89
CA LYS A 103 12.80 -13.53 11.47
C LYS A 103 12.42 -14.50 10.37
N GLU A 104 13.07 -14.39 9.22
CA GLU A 104 12.94 -15.35 8.12
C GLU A 104 13.28 -16.78 8.56
N GLN A 105 12.45 -17.75 8.18
CA GLN A 105 12.66 -19.19 8.35
C GLN A 105 12.34 -19.89 7.02
N PHE A 106 13.34 -20.52 6.42
CA PHE A 106 13.20 -21.25 5.14
C PHE A 106 12.50 -20.45 4.02
N GLY A 107 12.80 -19.14 3.89
CA GLY A 107 12.20 -18.28 2.86
C GLY A 107 10.82 -17.70 3.22
N GLN A 108 10.28 -18.01 4.40
CA GLN A 108 9.01 -17.50 4.89
C GLN A 108 9.21 -16.61 6.11
N PHE A 109 8.34 -15.63 6.30
CA PHE A 109 8.37 -14.71 7.43
C PHE A 109 7.10 -14.83 8.27
N PRO A 110 7.14 -14.53 9.59
CA PRO A 110 5.94 -14.47 10.41
C PRO A 110 4.84 -13.55 9.84
N ILE A 111 5.23 -12.46 9.19
CA ILE A 111 4.33 -11.64 8.37
C ILE A 111 5.03 -11.39 7.05
N GLU A 112 4.33 -11.65 5.95
CA GLU A 112 4.81 -11.36 4.60
C GLU A 112 3.65 -11.00 3.68
N GLY A 113 3.96 -10.32 2.59
CA GLY A 113 2.94 -9.93 1.65
C GLY A 113 3.42 -8.92 0.63
N THR A 114 2.52 -8.57 -0.27
CA THR A 114 2.77 -7.58 -1.30
C THR A 114 1.70 -6.50 -1.26
N LEU A 115 2.12 -5.28 -1.58
CA LEU A 115 1.23 -4.15 -1.77
C LEU A 115 1.49 -3.57 -3.15
N SER A 116 0.48 -3.61 -4.01
CA SER A 116 0.49 -2.98 -5.32
C SER A 116 -0.32 -1.69 -5.26
N MET A 117 0.24 -0.60 -5.78
CA MET A 117 -0.40 0.70 -5.78
C MET A 117 -0.29 1.35 -7.15
N LYS A 118 -1.41 1.90 -7.64
CA LYS A 118 -1.49 2.56 -8.94
C LYS A 118 -2.25 3.89 -8.79
N LEU A 119 -1.67 4.99 -9.28
CA LEU A 119 -2.34 6.28 -9.23
C LEU A 119 -3.44 6.40 -10.29
N GLY A 120 -4.52 7.02 -9.88
CA GLY A 120 -5.61 7.47 -10.73
C GLY A 120 -6.35 8.62 -10.04
N ARG A 121 -7.66 8.72 -10.25
CA ARG A 121 -8.51 9.65 -9.49
C ARG A 121 -8.53 9.31 -8.00
N PHE A 122 -8.51 8.02 -7.71
CA PHE A 122 -8.22 7.42 -6.41
C PHE A 122 -6.96 6.57 -6.60
N THR A 123 -6.25 6.25 -5.52
CA THR A 123 -5.14 5.31 -5.61
C THR A 123 -5.69 3.91 -5.45
N ASP A 124 -5.54 3.10 -6.50
CA ASP A 124 -5.88 1.69 -6.46
C ASP A 124 -4.83 0.97 -5.62
N VAL A 125 -5.29 0.21 -4.62
CA VAL A 125 -4.46 -0.54 -3.69
C VAL A 125 -4.89 -1.99 -3.74
N ASP A 126 -3.96 -2.89 -4.08
CA ASP A 126 -4.13 -4.34 -3.98
C ASP A 126 -3.14 -4.87 -2.93
N ALA A 127 -3.70 -5.41 -1.86
CA ALA A 127 -2.98 -5.90 -0.70
C ALA A 127 -3.15 -7.43 -0.60
N ASP A 128 -2.04 -8.16 -0.57
CA ASP A 128 -1.99 -9.61 -0.41
C ASP A 128 -1.00 -9.96 0.71
N PHE A 129 -1.49 -10.39 1.87
CA PHE A 129 -0.70 -10.62 3.08
C PHE A 129 -0.97 -11.98 3.70
N TRP A 130 0.07 -12.56 4.30
CA TRP A 130 0.02 -13.74 5.13
C TRP A 130 0.57 -13.43 6.52
N VAL A 131 -0.09 -13.98 7.53
CA VAL A 131 0.36 -13.97 8.92
C VAL A 131 0.58 -15.42 9.32
N ASN A 132 1.84 -15.82 9.36
CA ASN A 132 2.29 -17.18 9.52
C ASN A 132 2.60 -17.49 10.99
N GLN A 133 2.08 -18.61 11.49
CA GLN A 133 2.52 -19.22 12.74
C GLN A 133 3.65 -20.20 12.46
N ILE A 134 4.86 -19.79 12.81
CA ILE A 134 6.07 -20.59 12.62
C ILE A 134 6.44 -21.27 13.95
N ASP A 135 6.62 -22.60 13.91
CA ASP A 135 7.03 -23.36 15.09
C ASP A 135 8.52 -23.20 15.43
N ALA A 136 8.96 -23.82 16.52
CA ALA A 136 10.36 -23.78 16.93
C ALA A 136 11.34 -24.42 15.93
N ASN A 137 10.84 -25.25 15.01
CA ASN A 137 11.63 -25.89 13.97
C ASN A 137 11.70 -25.04 12.69
N GLY A 138 11.01 -23.90 12.65
CA GLY A 138 10.96 -23.01 11.49
C GLY A 138 9.87 -23.37 10.47
N LEU A 139 8.97 -24.32 10.78
CA LEU A 139 7.90 -24.74 9.87
C LEU A 139 6.63 -23.91 10.09
N VAL A 140 5.98 -23.51 8.99
CA VAL A 140 4.64 -22.91 9.06
C VAL A 140 3.61 -23.97 9.43
N THR A 141 2.94 -23.75 10.55
CA THR A 141 1.93 -24.65 11.12
C THR A 141 0.50 -24.17 10.87
N ALA A 142 0.32 -22.85 10.73
CA ALA A 142 -0.93 -22.21 10.34
C ALA A 142 -0.62 -20.87 9.66
N SER A 143 -1.49 -20.43 8.78
CA SER A 143 -1.39 -19.11 8.14
C SER A 143 -2.76 -18.47 8.08
N GLU A 144 -2.85 -17.21 8.43
CA GLU A 144 -3.99 -16.34 8.09
C GLU A 144 -3.64 -15.61 6.80
N SER A 145 -4.59 -15.38 5.91
CA SER A 145 -4.36 -14.66 4.65
C SER A 145 -5.35 -13.53 4.47
N MET A 146 -4.86 -12.41 3.94
CA MET A 146 -5.63 -11.25 3.55
C MET A 146 -5.38 -10.96 2.08
N LYS A 147 -6.44 -10.91 1.28
CA LYS A 147 -6.39 -10.37 -0.08
C LYS A 147 -7.49 -9.35 -0.26
N GLN A 148 -7.14 -8.09 -0.51
CA GLN A 148 -8.12 -7.02 -0.64
C GLN A 148 -7.70 -5.98 -1.66
N GLU A 149 -8.66 -5.58 -2.50
CA GLU A 149 -8.54 -4.50 -3.45
C GLU A 149 -9.36 -3.29 -2.98
N SER A 150 -8.84 -2.08 -3.13
CA SER A 150 -9.53 -0.88 -2.69
C SER A 150 -9.14 0.36 -3.47
N HIS A 151 -10.10 1.29 -3.61
CA HIS A 151 -9.88 2.62 -4.15
C HIS A 151 -9.73 3.60 -2.99
N THR A 152 -8.50 4.02 -2.72
CA THR A 152 -8.18 4.83 -1.54
C THR A 152 -8.11 6.32 -1.86
N LYS A 153 -8.55 7.14 -0.91
CA LYS A 153 -8.39 8.59 -0.98
C LYS A 153 -7.01 8.98 -0.47
N ASN A 154 -6.25 9.69 -1.29
CA ASN A 154 -4.96 10.24 -0.89
C ASN A 154 -5.12 11.28 0.22
N GLY A 155 -4.16 11.30 1.15
CA GLY A 155 -4.13 12.16 2.33
C GLY A 155 -5.03 11.72 3.48
N GLN A 156 -5.87 10.70 3.28
CA GLN A 156 -6.79 10.18 4.30
C GLN A 156 -6.36 8.79 4.77
N LEU A 157 -6.78 8.43 5.98
CA LEU A 157 -6.63 7.06 6.48
C LEU A 157 -7.77 6.21 5.91
N ASN A 158 -7.43 5.16 5.17
CA ASN A 158 -8.38 4.25 4.56
C ASN A 158 -8.28 2.89 5.25
N PHE A 159 -9.41 2.21 5.46
CA PHE A 159 -9.46 0.87 6.05
C PHE A 159 -9.90 -0.15 5.00
N LEU A 160 -9.06 -1.17 4.81
CA LEU A 160 -9.30 -2.33 3.95
C LEU A 160 -9.66 -3.49 4.86
N ASP A 161 -10.92 -3.89 4.89
CA ASP A 161 -11.43 -4.97 5.74
C ASP A 161 -11.39 -6.31 5.01
N ASN A 162 -10.85 -7.36 5.64
CA ASN A 162 -10.90 -8.74 5.15
C ASN A 162 -11.43 -9.70 6.24
N GLY A 163 -12.38 -9.21 7.04
CA GLY A 163 -13.05 -9.99 8.08
C GLY A 163 -12.21 -10.09 9.35
N HIS A 164 -11.23 -11.00 9.39
CA HIS A 164 -10.40 -11.20 10.59
C HIS A 164 -9.06 -10.46 10.53
N LEU A 165 -8.58 -10.15 9.33
CA LEU A 165 -7.46 -9.24 9.10
C LEU A 165 -7.97 -7.95 8.49
N GLY A 166 -7.28 -6.85 8.80
CA GLY A 166 -7.57 -5.54 8.23
C GLY A 166 -6.29 -4.74 8.02
N LEU A 167 -6.34 -3.82 7.08
CA LEU A 167 -5.21 -2.96 6.72
C LEU A 167 -5.67 -1.50 6.77
N LEU A 168 -5.10 -0.72 7.67
CA LEU A 168 -5.20 0.72 7.60
C LEU A 168 -4.05 1.24 6.73
N ILE A 169 -4.35 2.11 5.77
CA ILE A 169 -3.34 2.69 4.89
C ILE A 169 -3.60 4.17 4.65
N LYS A 170 -2.53 4.97 4.69
CA LYS A 170 -2.51 6.38 4.34
C LYS A 170 -1.44 6.65 3.29
N ILE A 171 -1.86 7.20 2.15
CA ILE A 171 -0.98 7.54 1.02
C ILE A 171 -0.98 9.06 0.88
N THR A 172 0.15 9.70 1.18
CA THR A 172 0.28 11.17 1.23
C THR A 172 1.24 11.63 0.14
N SER A 173 0.81 12.52 -0.75
CA SER A 173 1.72 13.13 -1.72
C SER A 173 2.72 14.03 -1.02
N LEU A 174 3.99 13.97 -1.43
CA LEU A 174 5.06 14.85 -0.95
C LEU A 174 5.41 15.95 -1.96
N THR A 175 4.95 15.82 -3.20
CA THR A 175 5.20 16.76 -4.30
C THR A 175 3.99 17.64 -4.64
N SER A 176 2.78 17.18 -4.34
CA SER A 176 1.54 17.95 -4.51
C SER A 176 0.94 18.37 -3.16
N PRO A 177 0.42 19.61 -3.03
CA PRO A 177 -0.24 20.05 -1.80
C PRO A 177 -1.40 19.12 -1.43
N ALA A 178 -1.61 18.88 -0.13
CA ALA A 178 -2.73 18.12 0.37
C ALA A 178 -4.07 18.64 -0.22
N PRO A 179 -5.04 17.77 -0.54
CA PRO A 179 -6.37 18.21 -0.95
C PRO A 179 -6.90 19.24 0.04
N ARG A 180 -7.27 20.44 -0.45
CA ARG A 180 -7.86 21.47 0.40
C ARG A 180 -9.12 20.88 1.08
N PRO A 181 -9.30 21.06 2.40
CA PRO A 181 -10.55 20.69 3.04
C PRO A 181 -11.69 21.40 2.30
N VAL A 182 -12.73 20.64 1.96
CA VAL A 182 -13.98 21.23 1.43
C VAL A 182 -14.51 22.11 2.57
N PRO A 183 -14.78 23.41 2.34
CA PRO A 183 -15.35 24.25 3.38
C PRO A 183 -16.66 23.61 3.88
N ASP A 184 -16.77 23.47 5.20
CA ASP A 184 -18.05 23.15 5.84
C ASP A 184 -19.07 24.21 5.42
N GLU A 185 -20.29 23.74 5.18
CA GLU A 185 -21.46 24.43 4.61
C GLU A 185 -21.45 25.96 4.66
N ILE A 186 -21.77 26.57 3.52
CA ILE A 186 -22.18 27.97 3.43
C ILE A 186 -23.44 28.11 4.32
N PRO A 187 -23.42 28.90 5.40
CA PRO A 187 -24.64 29.18 6.13
C PRO A 187 -25.58 30.00 5.23
N ASP A 188 -26.83 29.56 5.13
CA ASP A 188 -27.94 30.21 4.39
C ASP A 188 -28.10 31.71 4.72
#